data_AF-A0A7Z8PAY0-F1
#
_entry.id   AF-A0A7Z8PAY0-F1
#
_cell.length_a   1.000
_cell.length_b   1.000
_cell.length_c   1.000
_cell.angle_alpha   90.00
_cell.angle_beta   90.00
_cell.angle_gamma   90.00
#
_symmetry.space_group_name_H-M   'P 1'
#
loop_
_entity.id
_entity.type
_entity.pdbx_description
1 polymer ?
#
loop_
_entity_poly.entity_id
_entity_poly.type
_entity_poly.pdbx_seq_one_letter_code
_entity_poly.pdbx_strand_id
1 'polypeptide(L)'
;MARAKGWKGRDHSLAGEPHLQAPPQGGQAPGAAPSPRLSDEPTHATQAKQGLQDQDISVFAEPSMGGDGQGDWALAYASGPGHGLRLLAMLPLALIAGPMAILAALLALGSHSLSGLLNIVVIGPLIEEVAKVFPFLLLAERKPWWLPIWPLLLLAVGISALGFASIENLIYLHIYIPDPSPAIIAWRWWVCTALHITCSLIAGIGLVVMRHRAWQRHSRGRMEDALPWLIAATVLHGAYNALAVAWETLEPF
;
A
#
# COMPACT_ATOMS: atom_id res chain seq x y z
N MET A 1 -36.57 -4.34 -43.65
CA MET A 1 -35.43 -5.20 -44.07
C MET A 1 -34.14 -4.55 -43.61
N ALA A 2 -33.53 -5.04 -42.53
CA ALA A 2 -32.16 -4.70 -42.13
C ALA A 2 -31.53 -5.94 -41.49
N ARG A 3 -30.45 -6.44 -42.10
CA ARG A 3 -29.72 -7.66 -41.73
C ARG A 3 -28.45 -7.29 -40.95
N ALA A 4 -28.32 -7.91 -39.77
CA ALA A 4 -27.12 -8.46 -39.10
C ALA A 4 -25.77 -7.72 -39.12
N LYS A 5 -25.25 -7.48 -37.90
CA LYS A 5 -23.89 -7.82 -37.40
C LYS A 5 -24.07 -8.04 -35.88
N GLY A 6 -23.56 -9.04 -35.16
CA GLY A 6 -22.63 -10.12 -35.40
C GLY A 6 -22.04 -10.45 -34.02
N TRP A 7 -22.15 -11.68 -33.53
CA TRP A 7 -21.39 -12.15 -32.37
C TRP A 7 -21.03 -13.62 -32.61
N LYS A 8 -19.74 -13.89 -32.86
CA LYS A 8 -19.17 -15.24 -32.81
C LYS A 8 -18.99 -15.63 -31.35
N GLY A 9 -19.88 -16.48 -30.85
CA GLY A 9 -19.77 -17.07 -29.52
C GLY A 9 -18.44 -17.80 -29.37
N ARG A 10 -17.76 -17.57 -28.25
CA ARG A 10 -16.64 -18.43 -27.82
C ARG A 10 -17.26 -19.75 -27.37
N ASP A 11 -16.75 -20.84 -27.92
CA ASP A 11 -17.13 -22.19 -27.54
C ASP A 11 -16.69 -22.41 -26.09
N HIS A 12 -17.65 -22.53 -25.19
CA HIS A 12 -17.45 -22.79 -23.77
C HIS A 12 -17.72 -24.27 -23.45
N SER A 13 -17.43 -25.17 -24.40
CA SER A 13 -17.49 -26.60 -24.14
C SER A 13 -16.27 -27.06 -23.31
N LEU A 14 -16.55 -27.77 -22.23
CA LEU A 14 -15.59 -28.40 -21.31
C LEU A 14 -14.65 -29.43 -21.99
N ALA A 15 -14.84 -29.71 -23.28
CA ALA A 15 -14.07 -30.67 -24.05
C ALA A 15 -12.63 -30.21 -24.37
N GLY A 16 -12.28 -28.95 -24.09
CA GLY A 16 -10.95 -28.37 -24.35
C GLY A 16 -10.03 -28.26 -23.13
N GLU A 17 -10.40 -28.79 -21.97
CA GLU A 17 -9.63 -28.58 -20.74
C GLU A 17 -8.35 -29.46 -20.69
N PRO A 18 -7.14 -28.85 -20.57
CA PRO A 18 -5.85 -29.57 -20.67
C PRO A 18 -5.60 -30.63 -19.60
N HIS A 19 -6.36 -30.62 -18.50
CA HIS A 19 -6.18 -31.53 -17.37
C HIS A 19 -7.09 -32.76 -17.41
N LEU A 20 -8.02 -32.83 -18.38
CA LEU A 20 -8.86 -34.00 -18.65
C LEU A 20 -8.28 -34.93 -19.73
N GLN A 21 -7.12 -34.59 -20.28
CA GLN A 21 -6.40 -35.43 -21.22
C GLN A 21 -5.55 -36.44 -20.43
N ALA A 22 -5.96 -37.71 -20.45
CA ALA A 22 -5.22 -38.79 -19.82
C ALA A 22 -3.79 -38.90 -20.40
N PRO A 23 -2.77 -39.13 -19.57
CA PRO A 23 -1.41 -39.32 -20.05
C PRO A 23 -1.30 -40.60 -20.90
N PRO A 24 -0.46 -40.63 -21.94
CA PRO A 24 -0.30 -41.81 -22.76
C PRO A 24 0.72 -42.79 -22.14
N GLN A 25 0.54 -44.07 -22.47
CA GLN A 25 1.48 -45.21 -22.40
C GLN A 25 1.52 -45.99 -21.06
N GLY A 26 1.70 -47.33 -21.05
CA GLY A 26 2.12 -48.24 -22.12
C GLY A 26 1.94 -49.71 -21.70
N GLY A 27 1.99 -50.60 -22.69
CA GLY A 27 1.89 -52.05 -22.51
C GLY A 27 3.24 -52.78 -22.43
N GLN A 28 3.10 -54.10 -22.18
CA GLN A 28 4.10 -55.19 -22.03
C GLN A 28 4.71 -55.36 -20.63
N ALA A 29 4.92 -56.56 -20.05
CA ALA A 29 4.46 -57.96 -20.21
C ALA A 29 5.01 -58.73 -18.97
N PRO A 30 4.59 -59.98 -18.66
CA PRO A 30 4.72 -60.57 -17.33
C PRO A 30 5.95 -61.48 -17.14
N GLY A 31 6.41 -61.65 -15.89
CA GLY A 31 7.15 -62.84 -15.47
C GLY A 31 8.19 -62.64 -14.36
N ALA A 32 7.99 -63.37 -13.25
CA ALA A 32 8.98 -64.01 -12.36
C ALA A 32 8.86 -63.69 -10.85
N ALA A 33 8.88 -64.79 -10.10
CA ALA A 33 8.51 -65.11 -8.72
C ALA A 33 9.23 -64.37 -7.56
N PRO A 34 8.72 -64.52 -6.31
CA PRO A 34 9.14 -63.72 -5.16
C PRO A 34 10.28 -64.35 -4.34
N SER A 35 10.96 -63.53 -3.56
CA SER A 35 11.77 -64.00 -2.41
C SER A 35 11.66 -63.03 -1.22
N PRO A 36 11.65 -63.53 0.03
CA PRO A 36 11.26 -62.76 1.21
C PRO A 36 12.43 -62.31 2.09
N ARG A 37 12.09 -61.44 3.06
CA ARG A 37 12.80 -61.04 4.31
C ARG A 37 13.84 -59.92 4.19
N LEU A 38 13.51 -58.74 4.73
CA LEU A 38 13.71 -58.25 6.12
C LEU A 38 15.08 -57.58 6.25
N SER A 39 15.07 -56.26 6.40
CA SER A 39 15.58 -55.50 7.55
C SER A 39 16.02 -54.10 7.14
N ASP A 40 15.44 -53.16 7.88
CA ASP A 40 16.05 -51.94 8.40
C ASP A 40 16.29 -50.71 7.49
N GLU A 41 15.95 -49.58 8.10
CA GLU A 41 15.77 -48.22 7.59
C GLU A 41 16.89 -47.68 6.70
N PRO A 42 16.54 -46.66 5.89
CA PRO A 42 17.36 -45.47 5.90
C PRO A 42 16.56 -44.17 6.03
N THR A 43 16.89 -43.44 7.10
CA THR A 43 17.09 -41.98 7.16
C THR A 43 15.89 -41.04 6.89
N HIS A 44 15.27 -40.63 8.01
CA HIS A 44 14.61 -39.33 8.20
C HIS A 44 15.58 -38.13 8.00
N ALA A 45 16.06 -37.90 6.78
CA ALA A 45 16.97 -36.78 6.49
C ALA A 45 16.61 -35.99 5.22
N THR A 46 15.33 -35.95 4.82
CA THR A 46 14.90 -35.15 3.66
C THR A 46 13.56 -34.43 3.86
N GLN A 47 13.15 -34.18 5.11
CA GLN A 47 11.99 -33.32 5.44
C GLN A 47 12.37 -32.01 6.16
N ALA A 48 13.66 -31.67 6.24
CA ALA A 48 14.12 -30.47 6.94
C ALA A 48 14.46 -29.27 6.02
N LYS A 49 14.07 -29.29 4.74
CA LYS A 49 14.37 -28.19 3.78
C LYS A 49 13.16 -27.55 3.10
N GLN A 50 11.93 -27.90 3.48
CA GLN A 50 10.71 -27.26 2.97
C GLN A 50 9.92 -26.45 4.02
N GLY A 51 10.49 -26.24 5.22
CA GLY A 51 9.89 -25.46 6.30
C GLY A 51 10.32 -23.99 6.38
N LEU A 52 11.09 -23.48 5.41
CA LEU A 52 11.40 -22.05 5.29
C LEU A 52 10.40 -21.42 4.30
N GLN A 53 9.11 -21.54 4.59
CA GLN A 53 8.10 -20.69 3.98
C GLN A 53 8.16 -19.33 4.68
N ASP A 54 8.44 -18.29 3.89
CA ASP A 54 8.17 -16.86 4.13
C ASP A 54 7.58 -16.55 5.51
N GLN A 55 8.43 -16.50 6.52
CA GLN A 55 8.07 -15.75 7.71
C GLN A 55 8.18 -14.28 7.31
N ASP A 56 7.07 -13.70 6.87
CA ASP A 56 6.88 -12.26 6.78
C ASP A 56 7.05 -11.67 8.19
N ILE A 57 8.31 -11.42 8.58
CA ILE A 57 8.68 -10.75 9.82
C ILE A 57 8.21 -9.31 9.68
N SER A 58 6.98 -9.04 10.13
CA SER A 58 6.54 -7.67 10.39
C SER A 58 7.35 -7.15 11.56
N VAL A 59 7.89 -5.93 11.41
CA VAL A 59 8.64 -5.20 12.45
C VAL A 59 7.80 -5.03 13.73
N PHE A 60 6.48 -5.19 13.65
CA PHE A 60 5.55 -5.07 14.76
C PHE A 60 4.73 -6.34 15.03
N ALA A 61 5.27 -7.52 14.71
CA ALA A 61 4.63 -8.79 15.02
C ALA A 61 4.41 -8.95 16.53
N GLU A 62 3.17 -8.82 16.99
CA GLU A 62 2.75 -9.28 18.32
C GLU A 62 2.75 -10.83 18.36
N PRO A 63 2.90 -11.44 19.55
CA PRO A 63 2.78 -12.89 19.71
C PRO A 63 1.40 -13.31 19.20
N SER A 64 1.40 -14.13 18.16
CA SER A 64 0.25 -14.51 17.38
C SER A 64 -0.96 -14.90 18.23
N MET A 65 -2.15 -14.45 17.80
CA MET A 65 -3.34 -15.29 17.81
C MET A 65 -2.98 -16.59 17.07
N GLY A 66 -2.46 -17.54 17.85
CA GLY A 66 -1.95 -18.82 17.39
C GLY A 66 -3.13 -19.77 17.26
N GLY A 67 -3.61 -19.93 16.05
CA GLY A 67 -4.61 -20.92 15.68
C GLY A 67 -5.04 -20.63 14.26
N ASP A 68 -4.62 -21.45 13.29
CA ASP A 68 -5.30 -21.77 12.02
C ASP A 68 -6.05 -20.62 11.28
N GLY A 69 -5.54 -19.39 11.42
CA GLY A 69 -6.31 -18.15 11.63
C GLY A 69 -7.21 -17.62 10.53
N GLN A 70 -7.40 -18.33 9.42
CA GLN A 70 -8.19 -17.83 8.28
C GLN A 70 -9.69 -17.66 8.63
N GLY A 71 -10.23 -18.53 9.48
CA GLY A 71 -11.62 -18.44 9.96
C GLY A 71 -11.89 -17.20 10.83
N ASP A 72 -10.93 -16.85 11.69
CA ASP A 72 -11.03 -15.68 12.59
C ASP A 72 -11.04 -14.36 11.82
N TRP A 73 -10.22 -14.24 10.76
CA TRP A 73 -10.21 -13.04 9.93
C TRP A 73 -11.52 -12.87 9.16
N ALA A 74 -12.08 -13.94 8.60
CA ALA A 74 -13.36 -13.87 7.89
C ALA A 74 -14.50 -13.39 8.82
N LEU A 75 -14.54 -13.90 10.05
CA LEU A 75 -15.48 -13.45 11.08
C LEU A 75 -15.24 -11.99 11.49
N ALA A 76 -13.99 -11.57 11.68
CA ALA A 76 -13.66 -10.18 12.02
C ALA A 76 -14.10 -9.19 10.92
N TYR A 77 -13.97 -9.60 9.67
CA TYR A 77 -14.41 -8.85 8.51
C TYR A 77 -15.94 -8.75 8.39
N ALA A 78 -16.66 -9.83 8.70
CA ALA A 78 -18.12 -9.86 8.71
C ALA A 78 -18.73 -9.09 9.90
N SER A 79 -18.07 -9.15 11.07
CA SER A 79 -18.50 -8.47 12.30
C SER A 79 -17.95 -7.05 12.46
N GLY A 80 -17.22 -6.55 11.46
CA GLY A 80 -16.58 -5.25 11.52
C GLY A 80 -17.59 -4.10 11.75
N PRO A 81 -17.13 -2.96 12.30
CA PRO A 81 -18.01 -1.85 12.65
C PRO A 81 -18.78 -1.29 11.44
N GLY A 82 -19.91 -0.63 11.68
CA GLY A 82 -20.67 0.05 10.63
C GLY A 82 -19.87 1.21 9.97
N HIS A 83 -20.26 1.58 8.75
CA HIS A 83 -19.55 2.60 7.95
C HIS A 83 -19.38 3.96 8.67
N GLY A 84 -20.39 4.40 9.42
CA GLY A 84 -20.33 5.66 10.18
C GLY A 84 -19.26 5.64 11.27
N LEU A 85 -19.16 4.54 12.03
CA LEU A 85 -18.15 4.39 13.07
C LEU A 85 -16.74 4.30 12.49
N ARG A 86 -16.57 3.63 11.34
CA ARG A 86 -15.29 3.61 10.62
C ARG A 86 -14.87 5.02 10.22
N LEU A 87 -15.78 5.82 9.66
CA LEU A 87 -15.48 7.20 9.27
C LEU A 87 -15.12 8.07 10.49
N LEU A 88 -15.88 7.97 11.58
CA LEU A 88 -15.58 8.68 12.83
C LEU A 88 -14.21 8.30 13.39
N ALA A 89 -13.80 7.04 13.29
CA ALA A 89 -12.47 6.60 13.69
C ALA A 89 -11.36 7.15 12.76
N MET A 90 -11.66 7.42 11.49
CA MET A 90 -10.68 7.98 10.55
C MET A 90 -10.38 9.46 10.77
N LEU A 91 -11.33 10.23 11.32
CA LEU A 91 -11.16 11.67 11.50
C LEU A 91 -10.01 12.02 12.47
N PRO A 92 -9.90 11.42 13.67
CA PRO A 92 -8.74 11.63 14.54
C PRO A 92 -7.42 11.22 13.88
N LEU A 93 -7.41 10.10 13.14
CA LEU A 93 -6.22 9.63 12.41
C LEU A 93 -5.77 10.67 11.37
N ALA A 94 -6.72 11.21 10.60
CA ALA A 94 -6.46 12.25 9.60
C ALA A 94 -5.91 13.53 10.24
N LEU A 95 -6.48 13.94 11.38
CA LEU A 95 -6.09 15.15 12.11
C LEU A 95 -4.72 15.02 12.79
N ILE A 96 -4.30 13.82 13.20
CA ILE A 96 -2.99 13.57 13.81
C ILE A 96 -1.91 13.42 12.73
N ALA A 97 -2.22 12.76 11.61
CA ALA A 97 -1.26 12.46 10.55
C ALA A 97 -0.62 13.73 9.95
N GLY A 98 -1.40 14.78 9.70
CA GLY A 98 -0.89 16.04 9.13
C GLY A 98 0.18 16.71 10.03
N PRO A 99 -0.13 17.03 11.30
CA PRO A 99 0.86 17.57 12.24
C PRO A 99 2.07 16.64 12.45
N MET A 100 1.86 15.33 12.51
CA MET A 100 2.95 14.36 12.63
C MET A 100 3.91 14.39 11.44
N ALA A 101 3.37 14.55 10.22
CA ALA A 101 4.20 14.68 9.02
C ALA A 101 5.07 15.93 9.03
N ILE A 102 4.58 17.03 9.60
CA ILE A 102 5.36 18.27 9.75
C ILE A 102 6.48 18.08 10.77
N LEU A 103 6.19 17.48 11.92
CA LEU A 103 7.22 17.17 12.92
C LEU A 103 8.29 16.24 12.33
N ALA A 104 7.89 15.22 11.59
CA ALA A 104 8.81 14.30 10.93
C ALA A 104 9.68 15.01 9.89
N ALA A 105 9.10 15.88 9.07
CA ALA A 105 9.83 16.67 8.07
C ALA A 105 10.84 17.62 8.73
N LEU A 106 10.45 18.33 9.79
CA LEU A 106 11.33 19.25 10.52
C LEU A 106 12.50 18.52 11.21
N LEU A 107 12.23 17.37 11.84
CA LEU A 107 13.28 16.55 12.46
C LEU A 107 14.26 16.00 11.43
N ALA A 108 13.78 15.62 10.25
CA ALA A 108 14.62 15.16 9.16
C ALA A 108 15.53 16.28 8.63
N LEU A 109 15.00 17.50 8.52
CA LEU A 109 15.75 18.68 8.05
C LEU A 109 16.88 19.08 9.02
N GLY A 110 16.71 18.85 10.32
CA GLY A 110 17.72 19.12 11.35
C GLY A 110 18.91 18.15 11.38
N SER A 111 18.87 17.05 10.61
CA SER A 111 19.96 16.06 10.54
C SER A 111 20.99 16.44 9.46
N HIS A 112 21.99 17.21 9.86
CA HIS A 112 23.07 17.72 8.99
C HIS A 112 23.99 16.59 8.47
N SER A 113 23.88 16.18 7.20
CA SER A 113 25.00 15.59 6.41
C SER A 113 24.70 15.29 4.93
N LEU A 114 23.45 15.29 4.48
CA LEU A 114 23.09 15.09 3.06
C LEU A 114 22.83 16.44 2.36
N SER A 115 23.23 16.57 1.09
CA SER A 115 23.12 17.81 0.32
C SER A 115 21.68 18.36 0.36
N GLY A 116 21.53 19.68 0.58
CA GLY A 116 20.21 20.30 0.75
C GLY A 116 19.22 19.98 -0.37
N LEU A 117 19.71 19.80 -1.60
CA LEU A 117 18.90 19.38 -2.74
C LEU A 117 18.32 17.97 -2.59
N LEU A 118 19.09 17.00 -2.10
CA LEU A 118 18.60 15.63 -1.87
C LEU A 118 17.49 15.64 -0.81
N ASN A 119 17.65 16.48 0.23
CA ASN A 119 16.63 16.62 1.26
C ASN A 119 15.34 17.22 0.70
N ILE A 120 15.41 18.27 -0.12
CA ILE A 120 14.23 18.93 -0.69
C ILE A 120 13.51 18.05 -1.73
N VAL A 121 14.26 17.30 -2.54
CA VAL A 121 13.72 16.58 -3.71
C VAL A 121 13.37 15.13 -3.39
N VAL A 122 14.03 14.49 -2.43
CA VAL A 122 13.86 13.04 -2.20
C VAL A 122 13.43 12.75 -0.77
N ILE A 123 14.24 13.15 0.22
CA ILE A 123 14.04 12.71 1.61
C ILE A 123 12.80 13.37 2.24
N GLY A 124 12.63 14.68 2.07
CA GLY A 124 11.46 15.42 2.54
C GLY A 124 10.16 14.85 1.96
N PRO A 125 10.00 14.80 0.62
CA PRO A 125 8.83 14.19 -0.01
C PRO A 125 8.54 12.76 0.45
N LEU A 126 9.58 11.92 0.62
CA LEU A 126 9.38 10.55 1.14
C LEU A 126 8.77 10.55 2.54
N ILE A 127 9.39 11.30 3.46
CA ILE A 127 8.96 11.36 4.85
C ILE A 127 7.55 11.93 4.95
N GLU A 128 7.28 12.99 4.21
CA GLU A 128 5.98 13.64 4.22
C GLU A 128 4.88 12.74 3.66
N GLU A 129 5.09 12.09 2.51
CA GLU A 129 4.07 11.20 1.93
C GLU A 129 3.81 9.99 2.82
N VAL A 130 4.85 9.39 3.41
CA VAL A 130 4.66 8.28 4.38
C VAL A 130 3.91 8.75 5.61
N ALA A 131 4.30 9.88 6.19
CA ALA A 131 3.73 10.36 7.45
C ALA A 131 2.26 10.80 7.31
N LYS A 132 1.86 11.38 6.17
CA LYS A 132 0.45 11.72 5.88
C LYS A 132 -0.48 10.51 5.91
N VAL A 133 0.02 9.32 5.54
CA VAL A 133 -0.80 8.10 5.53
C VAL A 133 -0.44 7.08 6.61
N PHE A 134 0.59 7.34 7.43
CA PHE A 134 1.14 6.40 8.39
C PHE A 134 0.10 5.82 9.37
N PRO A 135 -0.79 6.62 10.00
CA PRO A 135 -1.78 6.06 10.91
C PRO A 135 -2.78 5.12 10.21
N PHE A 136 -3.06 5.36 8.92
CA PHE A 136 -3.90 4.48 8.12
C PHE A 136 -3.16 3.20 7.73
N LEU A 137 -1.85 3.26 7.43
CA LEU A 137 -1.02 2.09 7.16
C LEU A 137 -0.98 1.15 8.38
N LEU A 138 -0.77 1.71 9.58
CA LEU A 138 -0.78 0.92 10.83
C LEU A 138 -2.13 0.24 11.07
N LEU A 139 -3.22 0.95 10.79
CA LEU A 139 -4.56 0.38 10.91
C LEU A 139 -4.82 -0.69 9.85
N ALA A 140 -4.38 -0.47 8.62
CA ALA A 140 -4.49 -1.42 7.51
C ALA A 140 -3.73 -2.72 7.81
N GLU A 141 -2.56 -2.63 8.43
CA GLU A 141 -1.76 -3.78 8.82
C GLU A 141 -2.42 -4.54 9.97
N ARG A 142 -2.82 -3.84 11.05
CA ARG A 142 -3.34 -4.53 12.25
C ARG A 142 -4.80 -4.96 12.14
N LYS A 143 -5.66 -4.10 11.62
CA LYS A 143 -7.12 -4.29 11.62
C LYS A 143 -7.75 -3.79 10.31
N PRO A 144 -7.44 -4.40 9.15
CA PRO A 144 -7.93 -3.93 7.85
C PRO A 144 -9.46 -3.86 7.70
N TRP A 145 -10.25 -4.59 8.51
CA TRP A 145 -11.72 -4.46 8.54
C TRP A 145 -12.21 -3.14 9.13
N TRP A 146 -11.39 -2.41 9.89
CA TRP A 146 -11.74 -1.07 10.37
C TRP A 146 -11.63 -0.02 9.28
N LEU A 147 -10.89 -0.28 8.20
CA LEU A 147 -10.84 0.64 7.08
C LEU A 147 -12.21 0.71 6.38
N PRO A 148 -12.70 1.92 6.09
CA PRO A 148 -13.97 2.10 5.41
C PRO A 148 -13.86 1.69 3.93
N ILE A 149 -14.98 1.76 3.21
CA ILE A 149 -15.01 1.58 1.76
C ILE A 149 -14.18 2.66 1.04
N TRP A 150 -13.79 2.36 -0.19
CA TRP A 150 -12.80 3.16 -0.93
C TRP A 150 -13.10 4.67 -1.00
N PRO A 151 -14.34 5.17 -1.22
CA PRO A 151 -14.55 6.62 -1.31
C PRO A 151 -14.32 7.31 0.03
N LEU A 152 -14.76 6.69 1.12
CA LEU A 152 -14.62 7.23 2.47
C LEU A 152 -13.16 7.19 2.94
N LEU A 153 -12.41 6.16 2.53
CA LEU A 153 -10.98 6.08 2.83
C LEU A 153 -10.21 7.18 2.09
N LEU A 154 -10.47 7.37 0.80
CA LEU A 154 -9.85 8.45 0.03
C LEU A 154 -10.23 9.83 0.56
N LEU A 155 -11.49 10.02 0.98
CA LEU A 155 -11.93 11.25 1.63
C LEU A 155 -11.14 11.53 2.93
N ALA A 156 -10.99 10.52 3.80
CA ALA A 156 -10.23 10.66 5.05
C ALA A 156 -8.75 11.01 4.81
N VAL A 157 -8.13 10.37 3.82
CA VAL A 157 -6.75 10.66 3.40
C VAL A 157 -6.65 12.07 2.81
N GLY A 158 -7.62 12.49 2.00
CA GLY A 158 -7.69 13.86 1.48
C GLY A 158 -7.83 14.93 2.58
N ILE A 159 -8.62 14.65 3.63
CA ILE A 159 -8.73 15.53 4.80
C ILE A 159 -7.37 15.63 5.52
N SER A 160 -6.66 14.52 5.67
CA SER A 160 -5.32 14.51 6.25
C SER A 160 -4.35 15.38 5.45
N ALA A 161 -4.37 15.24 4.12
CA ALA A 161 -3.55 16.01 3.19
C ALA A 161 -3.86 17.51 3.26
N LEU A 162 -5.14 17.87 3.34
CA LEU A 162 -5.57 19.26 3.48
C LEU A 162 -5.08 19.86 4.81
N GLY A 163 -5.16 19.10 5.90
CA GLY A 163 -4.62 19.50 7.20
C GLY A 163 -3.11 19.73 7.14
N PHE A 164 -2.37 18.81 6.54
CA PHE A 164 -0.93 18.96 6.30
C PHE A 164 -0.62 20.22 5.49
N ALA A 165 -1.21 20.35 4.31
CA ALA A 165 -0.96 21.46 3.39
C ALA A 165 -1.29 22.81 4.02
N SER A 166 -2.37 22.88 4.81
CA SER A 166 -2.75 24.11 5.50
C SER A 166 -1.68 24.56 6.49
N ILE A 167 -1.19 23.65 7.33
CA ILE A 167 -0.17 23.99 8.33
C ILE A 167 1.16 24.28 7.63
N GLU A 168 1.54 23.49 6.61
CA GLU A 168 2.76 23.74 5.83
C GLU A 168 2.71 25.11 5.14
N ASN A 169 1.58 25.49 4.53
CA ASN A 169 1.39 26.81 3.93
C ASN A 169 1.57 27.93 4.94
N LEU A 170 1.00 27.79 6.14
CA LEU A 170 1.18 28.77 7.22
C LEU A 170 2.65 28.90 7.65
N ILE A 171 3.35 27.77 7.81
CA ILE A 171 4.77 27.76 8.15
C ILE A 171 5.59 28.50 7.08
N TYR A 172 5.39 28.19 5.80
CA TYR A 172 6.13 28.88 4.74
C TYR A 172 5.84 30.38 4.68
N LEU A 173 4.57 30.77 4.74
CA LEU A 173 4.17 32.17 4.59
C LEU A 173 4.49 33.06 5.81
N HIS A 174 4.69 32.47 6.99
CA HIS A 174 4.97 33.24 8.21
C HIS A 174 6.37 33.03 8.79
N ILE A 175 7.08 31.98 8.37
CA ILE A 175 8.40 31.63 8.94
C ILE A 175 9.49 31.64 7.85
N TYR A 176 9.26 30.99 6.71
CA TYR A 176 10.32 30.81 5.71
C TYR A 176 10.39 31.89 4.63
N ILE A 177 9.26 32.51 4.28
CA ILE A 177 9.18 33.52 3.22
C ILE A 177 8.88 34.88 3.86
N PRO A 178 9.86 35.77 4.04
CA PRO A 178 9.60 37.13 4.49
C PRO A 178 8.81 37.91 3.42
N ASP A 179 7.81 38.68 3.84
CA ASP A 179 6.98 39.54 3.00
C ASP A 179 6.47 38.87 1.69
N PRO A 180 5.71 37.76 1.77
CA PRO A 180 5.29 37.01 0.60
C PRO A 180 4.37 37.84 -0.30
N SER A 181 4.67 37.85 -1.61
CA SER A 181 3.82 38.52 -2.59
C SER A 181 2.44 37.84 -2.68
N PRO A 182 1.38 38.56 -3.14
CA PRO A 182 0.06 37.96 -3.35
C PRO A 182 0.08 36.73 -4.28
N ALA A 183 1.00 36.72 -5.25
CA ALA A 183 1.18 35.58 -6.16
C ALA A 183 1.72 34.34 -5.44
N ILE A 184 2.72 34.49 -4.55
CA ILE A 184 3.26 33.38 -3.75
C ILE A 184 2.22 32.84 -2.78
N ILE A 185 1.44 33.72 -2.14
CA ILE A 185 0.33 33.31 -1.26
C ILE A 185 -0.67 32.45 -2.05
N ALA A 186 -1.11 32.92 -3.22
CA ALA A 186 -2.04 32.19 -4.06
C ALA A 186 -1.46 30.84 -4.54
N TRP A 187 -0.19 30.83 -4.95
CA TRP A 187 0.50 29.63 -5.41
C TRP A 187 0.55 28.56 -4.31
N ARG A 188 0.95 28.91 -3.09
CA ARG A 188 0.99 27.99 -1.94
C ARG A 188 -0.39 27.41 -1.65
N TRP A 189 -1.42 28.25 -1.58
CA TRP A 189 -2.76 27.78 -1.24
C TRP A 189 -3.46 26.98 -2.33
N TRP A 190 -3.20 27.24 -3.61
CA TRP A 190 -3.83 26.51 -4.72
C TRP A 190 -2.98 25.36 -5.23
N VAL A 191 -1.73 25.64 -5.62
CA VAL A 191 -0.87 24.66 -6.30
C VAL A 191 -0.29 23.67 -5.31
N CYS A 192 0.33 24.13 -4.21
CA CYS A 192 0.92 23.21 -3.23
C CYS A 192 -0.18 22.37 -2.54
N THR A 193 -1.31 22.98 -2.18
CA THR A 193 -2.44 22.22 -1.62
C THR A 193 -2.96 21.15 -2.58
N ALA A 194 -3.16 21.50 -3.86
CA ALA A 194 -3.62 20.53 -4.86
C ALA A 194 -2.60 19.40 -5.05
N LEU A 195 -1.30 19.70 -5.04
CA LEU A 195 -0.23 18.71 -5.08
C LEU A 195 -0.34 17.74 -3.90
N HIS A 196 -0.38 18.24 -2.66
CA HIS A 196 -0.42 17.37 -1.48
C HIS A 196 -1.67 16.49 -1.44
N ILE A 197 -2.83 17.04 -1.82
CA ILE A 197 -4.06 16.25 -1.95
C ILE A 197 -3.88 15.17 -3.01
N THR A 198 -3.33 15.50 -4.17
CA THR A 198 -3.11 14.54 -5.26
C THR A 198 -2.17 13.41 -4.85
N CYS A 199 -1.01 13.73 -4.27
CA CYS A 199 -0.04 12.74 -3.80
C CYS A 199 -0.64 11.85 -2.71
N SER A 200 -1.38 12.43 -1.78
CA SER A 200 -2.04 11.68 -0.72
C SER A 200 -3.15 10.77 -1.26
N LEU A 201 -3.90 11.20 -2.27
CA LEU A 201 -4.90 10.35 -2.93
C LEU A 201 -4.25 9.16 -3.65
N ILE A 202 -3.09 9.37 -4.31
CA ILE A 202 -2.30 8.28 -4.90
C ILE A 202 -1.88 7.29 -3.81
N ALA A 203 -1.31 7.75 -2.71
CA ALA A 203 -0.97 6.89 -1.57
C ALA A 203 -2.22 6.19 -0.97
N GLY A 204 -3.36 6.88 -0.95
CA GLY A 204 -4.66 6.37 -0.52
C GLY A 204 -5.17 5.21 -1.39
N ILE A 205 -4.89 5.20 -2.69
CA ILE A 205 -5.16 4.05 -3.56
C ILE A 205 -4.39 2.82 -3.09
N GLY A 206 -3.13 3.00 -2.64
CA GLY A 206 -2.35 1.92 -2.03
C GLY A 206 -3.02 1.30 -0.80
N LEU A 207 -3.60 2.12 0.07
CA LEU A 207 -4.39 1.64 1.22
C LEU A 207 -5.64 0.87 0.78
N VAL A 208 -6.32 1.32 -0.27
CA VAL A 208 -7.49 0.61 -0.85
C VAL A 208 -7.06 -0.76 -1.38
N VAL A 209 -5.95 -0.83 -2.11
CA VAL A 209 -5.39 -2.08 -2.65
C VAL A 209 -5.00 -3.02 -1.50
N MET A 210 -4.27 -2.52 -0.50
CA MET A 210 -3.86 -3.27 0.68
C MET A 210 -5.07 -3.84 1.43
N ARG A 211 -6.11 -3.02 1.65
CA ARG A 211 -7.36 -3.47 2.28
C ARG A 211 -8.06 -4.56 1.46
N HIS A 212 -8.14 -4.37 0.14
CA HIS A 212 -8.81 -5.32 -0.75
C HIS A 212 -8.10 -6.67 -0.79
N ARG A 213 -6.77 -6.67 -0.89
CA ARG A 213 -5.97 -7.89 -0.87
C ARG A 213 -5.99 -8.59 0.48
N ALA A 214 -5.97 -7.82 1.58
CA ALA A 214 -6.16 -8.36 2.93
C ALA A 214 -7.50 -9.09 3.08
N TRP A 215 -8.57 -8.51 2.52
CA TRP A 215 -9.89 -9.13 2.49
C TRP A 215 -9.88 -10.45 1.70
N GLN A 216 -9.31 -10.45 0.49
CA GLN A 216 -9.24 -11.66 -0.36
C GLN A 216 -8.41 -12.78 0.27
N ARG A 217 -7.33 -12.42 0.97
CA ARG A 217 -6.43 -13.37 1.64
C ARG A 217 -6.95 -13.83 3.00
N HIS A 218 -7.99 -13.19 3.54
CA HIS A 218 -8.44 -13.37 4.92
C HIS A 218 -7.28 -13.24 5.91
N SER A 219 -6.55 -12.12 5.82
CA SER A 219 -5.36 -11.88 6.61
C SER A 219 -5.18 -10.40 6.95
N ARG A 220 -4.12 -10.09 7.69
CA ARG A 220 -3.62 -8.72 7.80
C ARG A 220 -3.29 -8.08 6.44
N GLY A 221 -3.36 -6.75 6.39
CA GLY A 221 -2.79 -5.99 5.29
C GLY A 221 -1.27 -6.09 5.28
N ARG A 222 -0.69 -6.02 4.08
CA ARG A 222 0.76 -6.06 3.90
C ARG A 222 1.24 -4.76 3.29
N MET A 223 2.27 -4.14 3.85
CA MET A 223 2.76 -2.83 3.38
C MET A 223 3.26 -2.87 1.93
N GLU A 224 3.75 -4.02 1.47
CA GLU A 224 4.13 -4.27 0.07
C GLU A 224 3.00 -3.97 -0.93
N ASP A 225 1.73 -4.12 -0.52
CA ASP A 225 0.59 -3.80 -1.37
C ASP A 225 0.43 -2.28 -1.61
N ALA A 226 0.85 -1.46 -0.64
CA ALA A 226 0.75 0.00 -0.69
C ALA A 226 2.03 0.67 -1.22
N LEU A 227 3.18 -0.02 -1.14
CA LEU A 227 4.50 0.54 -1.45
C LEU A 227 4.61 1.16 -2.86
N PRO A 228 4.12 0.54 -3.96
CA PRO A 228 4.22 1.14 -5.29
C PRO A 228 3.50 2.50 -5.38
N TRP A 229 2.41 2.67 -4.65
CA TRP A 229 1.62 3.89 -4.61
C TRP A 229 2.26 4.97 -3.76
N LEU A 230 2.88 4.59 -2.64
CA LEU A 230 3.72 5.50 -1.85
C LEU A 230 4.90 6.02 -2.67
N ILE A 231 5.60 5.14 -3.39
CA ILE A 231 6.70 5.52 -4.28
C ILE A 231 6.20 6.49 -5.36
N ALA A 232 5.07 6.20 -6.00
CA ALA A 232 4.50 7.08 -7.02
C ALA A 232 4.17 8.48 -6.46
N ALA A 233 3.57 8.56 -5.27
CA ALA A 233 3.28 9.83 -4.59
C ALA A 233 4.56 10.60 -4.26
N THR A 234 5.57 9.93 -3.69
CA THR A 234 6.86 10.53 -3.35
C THR A 234 7.59 11.05 -4.59
N VAL A 235 7.61 10.28 -5.68
CA VAL A 235 8.26 10.68 -6.94
C VAL A 235 7.56 11.89 -7.55
N LEU A 236 6.23 11.90 -7.57
CA LEU A 236 5.46 13.04 -8.08
C LEU A 236 5.74 14.32 -7.28
N HIS A 237 5.73 14.21 -5.95
CA HIS A 237 6.04 15.33 -5.06
C HIS A 237 7.49 15.80 -5.25
N GLY A 238 8.45 14.88 -5.21
CA GLY A 238 9.87 15.20 -5.43
C GLY A 238 10.13 15.86 -6.78
N ALA A 239 9.47 15.40 -7.85
CA ALA A 239 9.56 16.01 -9.17
C ALA A 239 9.04 17.46 -9.17
N TYR A 240 7.92 17.72 -8.50
CA TYR A 240 7.43 19.09 -8.33
C TYR A 240 8.43 19.97 -7.57
N ASN A 241 9.00 19.48 -6.46
CA ASN A 241 10.00 20.24 -5.71
C ASN A 241 11.25 20.53 -6.54
N ALA A 242 11.71 19.56 -7.33
CA ALA A 242 12.85 19.75 -8.24
C ALA A 242 12.55 20.83 -9.29
N LEU A 243 11.33 20.84 -9.86
CA LEU A 243 10.92 21.86 -10.82
C LEU A 243 10.82 23.25 -10.17
N ALA A 244 10.29 23.34 -8.95
CA ALA A 244 10.22 24.60 -8.21
C ALA A 244 11.60 25.17 -7.92
N VAL A 245 12.54 24.34 -7.44
CA VAL A 245 13.94 24.75 -7.20
C VAL A 245 14.62 25.16 -8.50
N ALA A 246 14.44 24.40 -9.58
CA ALA A 246 15.01 24.74 -10.88
C ALA A 246 14.47 26.07 -11.40
N TRP A 247 13.16 26.33 -11.24
CA TRP A 247 12.55 27.59 -11.61
C TRP A 247 13.11 28.76 -10.80
N GLU A 248 13.20 28.63 -9.48
CA GLU A 248 13.79 29.64 -8.59
C GLU A 248 15.26 29.96 -8.97
N THR A 249 16.00 28.95 -9.42
CA THR A 249 17.40 29.13 -9.86
C THR A 249 17.49 29.90 -11.19
N LEU A 250 16.48 29.79 -12.07
CA LEU A 250 16.45 30.45 -13.38
C LEU A 250 15.86 31.87 -13.31
N GLU A 251 14.83 32.06 -12.50
CA GLU A 251 14.18 33.35 -12.25
C GLU A 251 14.11 33.62 -10.74
N PRO A 252 15.20 34.13 -10.14
CA PRO A 252 15.21 34.45 -8.71
C PRO A 252 14.25 35.60 -8.43
N PHE A 253 13.32 35.35 -7.52
CA PHE A 253 12.29 36.31 -7.08
C PHE A 253 12.78 37.22 -5.94
#